data_AF-A0A7J4E4P1-F1
#
_entry.id   AF-A0A7J4E4P1-F1
#
_cell.length_a   1.000
_cell.length_b   1.000
_cell.length_c   1.000
_cell.angle_alpha   90.00
_cell.angle_beta   90.00
_cell.angle_gamma   90.00
#
_symmetry.space_group_name_H-M   'P 1'
#
loop_
_entity.id
_entity.type
_entity.pdbx_description
1 polymer ?
#
loop_
_entity_poly.entity_id
_entity_poly.type
_entity_poly.pdbx_seq_one_letter_code
_entity_poly.pdbx_strand_id
1 'polypeptide(L)'
;MRGALSFRGFLSSLAARLKLVRYASKLKDKLGFLLWVVLSLQPKTIASRLPQGLRGKRRALLSALFFKLTFKVDGVDYAPLSFDNLGLILPESESWMWRFLKPRKGNVVLDVGAHVGKYALRLSREVGEEGLVIALEPHPETFKALARGAALSPFKNIVPLDVAA
;
A
#
# COMPACT_ATOMS: atom_id res chain seq x y z
N MET A 1 16.76 -17.90 0.76
CA MET A 1 17.93 -17.54 -0.06
C MET A 1 17.47 -16.70 -1.26
N ARG A 2 17.68 -15.38 -1.26
CA ARG A 2 17.24 -14.52 -2.39
C ARG A 2 18.32 -14.51 -3.48
N GLY A 3 18.16 -15.42 -4.42
CA GLY A 3 18.97 -15.49 -5.64
C GLY A 3 18.89 -14.17 -6.39
N ALA A 4 20.04 -13.65 -6.76
CA ALA A 4 20.12 -12.30 -7.28
C ALA A 4 19.55 -12.24 -8.73
N LEU A 5 18.89 -11.14 -9.11
CA LEU A 5 18.20 -10.96 -10.41
C LEU A 5 19.18 -10.89 -11.60
N SER A 6 19.00 -11.73 -12.63
CA SER A 6 19.71 -11.59 -13.93
C SER A 6 19.41 -10.23 -14.58
N PHE A 7 20.18 -9.80 -15.59
CA PHE A 7 19.88 -8.53 -16.30
C PHE A 7 18.44 -8.49 -16.84
N ARG A 8 17.95 -9.62 -17.37
CA ARG A 8 16.54 -9.80 -17.75
C ARG A 8 15.60 -9.65 -16.54
N GLY A 9 15.94 -10.25 -15.40
CA GLY A 9 15.18 -10.10 -14.15
C GLY A 9 15.16 -8.66 -13.60
N PHE A 10 16.25 -7.92 -13.77
CA PHE A 10 16.31 -6.51 -13.42
C PHE A 10 15.37 -5.68 -14.30
N LEU A 11 15.42 -5.87 -15.63
CA LEU A 11 14.54 -5.17 -16.57
C LEU A 11 13.06 -5.52 -16.35
N SER A 12 12.74 -6.78 -16.09
CA SER A 12 11.36 -7.19 -15.80
C SER A 12 10.86 -6.58 -14.48
N SER A 13 11.70 -6.53 -13.43
CA SER A 13 11.38 -5.89 -12.16
C SER A 13 11.16 -4.38 -12.31
N LEU A 14 11.98 -3.73 -13.14
CA LEU A 14 11.83 -2.32 -13.48
C LEU A 14 10.51 -2.07 -14.20
N ALA A 15 10.24 -2.82 -15.28
CA ALA A 15 9.01 -2.70 -16.04
C ALA A 15 7.76 -2.92 -15.18
N ALA A 16 7.78 -3.93 -14.31
CA ALA A 16 6.68 -4.20 -13.37
C ALA A 16 6.44 -3.02 -12.41
N ARG A 17 7.49 -2.43 -11.85
CA ARG A 17 7.38 -1.28 -10.95
C ARG A 17 6.93 0.00 -11.65
N LEU A 18 7.41 0.24 -12.87
CA LEU A 18 7.00 1.40 -13.68
C LEU A 18 5.50 1.36 -14.01
N LYS A 19 4.93 0.18 -14.27
CA LYS A 19 3.48 0.02 -14.46
C LYS A 19 2.69 0.50 -13.23
N LEU A 20 3.23 0.36 -12.03
CA LEU A 20 2.55 0.75 -10.80
C LEU A 20 2.52 2.27 -10.57
N VAL A 21 3.31 3.06 -11.31
CA VAL A 21 3.30 4.53 -11.24
C VAL A 21 1.92 5.09 -11.57
N ARG A 22 1.14 4.38 -12.40
CA ARG A 22 -0.24 4.78 -12.74
C ARG A 22 -1.17 4.85 -11.51
N TYR A 23 -0.86 4.09 -10.45
CA TYR A 23 -1.64 4.10 -9.22
C TYR A 23 -1.21 5.19 -8.24
N ALA A 24 -0.09 5.88 -8.42
CA ALA A 24 0.28 6.95 -7.50
C ALA A 24 -0.70 8.14 -7.62
N SER A 25 -1.25 8.59 -6.49
CA SER A 25 -2.47 9.44 -6.45
C SER A 25 -2.28 10.81 -7.10
N LYS A 26 -1.19 11.52 -6.77
CA LYS A 26 -0.92 12.89 -7.25
C LYS A 26 0.38 12.94 -8.06
N LEU A 27 0.61 14.02 -8.80
CA LEU A 27 1.86 14.20 -9.57
C LEU A 27 3.11 14.08 -8.68
N LYS A 28 3.07 14.66 -7.46
CA LYS A 28 4.16 14.52 -6.48
C LYS A 28 4.42 13.06 -6.08
N ASP A 29 3.38 12.24 -5.98
CA ASP A 29 3.50 10.83 -5.61
C ASP A 29 4.03 10.01 -6.77
N LYS A 30 3.65 10.36 -8.02
CA LYS A 30 4.22 9.76 -9.23
C LYS A 30 5.73 10.00 -9.32
N LEU A 31 6.16 11.25 -9.16
CA LEU A 31 7.58 11.62 -9.16
C LEU A 31 8.32 10.96 -7.99
N GLY A 32 7.74 11.00 -6.79
CA GLY A 32 8.32 10.37 -5.59
C GLY A 32 8.44 8.85 -5.73
N PHE A 33 7.45 8.19 -6.33
CA PHE A 33 7.48 6.75 -6.57
C PHE A 33 8.48 6.39 -7.68
N LEU A 34 8.57 7.17 -8.77
CA LEU A 34 9.61 6.99 -9.78
C LEU A 34 11.02 7.08 -9.17
N LEU A 35 11.28 8.10 -8.36
CA LEU A 35 12.53 8.23 -7.61
C LEU A 35 12.76 7.01 -6.71
N TRP A 36 11.73 6.57 -5.98
CA TRP A 36 11.81 5.36 -5.17
C TRP A 36 12.13 4.11 -6.00
N VAL A 37 11.55 3.94 -7.20
CA VAL A 37 11.82 2.83 -8.10
C VAL A 37 13.30 2.82 -8.52
N VAL A 38 13.83 3.97 -8.93
CA VAL A 38 15.25 4.11 -9.30
C VAL A 38 16.16 3.81 -8.12
N LEU A 39 15.87 4.34 -6.93
CA LEU A 39 16.71 4.12 -5.75
C LEU A 39 16.60 2.70 -5.17
N SER A 40 15.45 2.05 -5.33
CA SER A 40 15.17 0.72 -4.78
C SER A 40 15.76 -0.39 -5.66
N LEU A 41 15.87 -0.16 -6.97
CA LEU A 41 16.50 -1.07 -7.91
C LEU A 41 18.01 -0.81 -7.97
N GLN A 42 18.81 -1.80 -7.56
CA GLN A 42 20.27 -1.75 -7.70
C GLN A 42 20.73 -3.00 -8.44
N PRO A 43 21.53 -2.87 -9.51
CA PRO A 43 22.26 -4.00 -10.06
C PRO A 43 23.09 -4.68 -8.97
N LYS A 44 23.20 -6.01 -9.03
CA LYS A 44 23.92 -6.82 -8.04
C LYS A 44 25.32 -6.29 -7.72
N THR A 45 25.99 -5.79 -8.77
CA THR A 45 27.36 -5.25 -8.74
C THR A 45 27.52 -4.07 -7.79
N ILE A 46 26.47 -3.25 -7.64
CA ILE A 46 26.49 -2.08 -6.76
C ILE A 46 26.06 -2.49 -5.34
N ALA A 47 25.03 -3.33 -5.24
CA ALA A 47 24.51 -3.79 -3.95
C ALA A 47 25.54 -4.60 -3.13
N SER A 48 26.36 -5.43 -3.78
CA SER A 48 27.38 -6.25 -3.11
C SER A 48 28.55 -5.42 -2.57
N ARG A 49 28.83 -4.25 -3.16
CA ARG A 49 29.95 -3.37 -2.79
C ARG A 49 29.61 -2.35 -1.69
N LEU A 50 28.35 -2.23 -1.30
CA LEU A 50 27.93 -1.28 -0.25
C LEU A 50 28.30 -1.75 1.16
N PRO A 51 28.95 -0.92 1.99
CA PRO A 51 29.21 -1.20 3.41
C PRO A 51 27.91 -1.42 4.19
N GLN A 52 27.94 -2.25 5.25
CA GLN A 52 26.75 -2.62 6.03
C GLN A 52 26.02 -1.40 6.61
N GLY A 53 26.74 -0.42 7.18
CA GLY A 53 26.14 0.81 7.71
C GLY A 53 25.42 1.65 6.65
N LEU A 54 25.94 1.66 5.42
CA LEU A 54 25.34 2.38 4.30
C LEU A 54 24.09 1.68 3.76
N ARG A 55 24.05 0.33 3.82
CA ARG A 55 22.85 -0.46 3.49
C ARG A 55 21.68 -0.15 4.44
N GLY A 56 21.96 -0.03 5.73
CA GLY A 56 20.95 0.33 6.75
C GLY A 56 20.36 1.72 6.51
N LYS A 57 21.23 2.73 6.32
CA LYS A 57 20.81 4.11 5.99
C LYS A 57 19.97 4.17 4.71
N ARG A 58 20.38 3.44 3.67
CA ARG A 58 19.61 3.34 2.41
C ARG A 58 18.23 2.72 2.65
N ARG A 59 18.13 1.63 3.42
CA ARG A 59 16.84 1.00 3.73
C ARG A 59 15.91 1.96 4.47
N ALA A 60 16.44 2.67 5.47
CA ALA A 60 15.69 3.68 6.21
C ALA A 60 15.21 4.82 5.29
N LEU A 61 16.08 5.32 4.41
CA LEU A 61 15.73 6.34 3.41
C LEU A 61 14.62 5.86 2.47
N LEU A 62 14.74 4.65 1.93
CA LEU A 62 13.74 4.07 1.02
C LEU A 62 12.39 3.87 1.73
N SER A 63 12.41 3.44 2.98
CA SER A 63 11.20 3.30 3.80
C SER A 63 10.55 4.66 4.08
N ALA A 64 11.33 5.66 4.49
CA ALA A 64 10.84 7.01 4.74
C ALA A 64 10.30 7.69 3.48
N LEU A 65 10.94 7.47 2.33
CA LEU A 65 10.46 7.96 1.04
C LEU A 65 9.13 7.30 0.67
N PHE A 66 9.05 5.97 0.77
CA PHE A 66 7.83 5.22 0.43
C PHE A 66 6.66 5.57 1.34
N PHE A 67 6.92 5.71 2.64
CA PHE A 67 5.91 6.05 3.63
C PHE A 67 5.13 7.31 3.26
N LYS A 68 5.76 8.30 2.60
CA LYS A 68 5.09 9.55 2.21
C LYS A 68 4.18 9.42 0.99
N LEU A 69 4.28 8.32 0.23
CA LEU A 69 3.55 8.12 -1.02
C LEU A 69 2.10 7.72 -0.75
N THR A 70 1.21 8.20 -1.60
CA THR A 70 -0.20 7.78 -1.63
C THR A 70 -0.55 7.19 -2.99
N PHE A 71 -1.44 6.20 -2.98
CA PHE A 71 -1.86 5.46 -4.16
C PHE A 71 -3.38 5.43 -4.27
N LYS A 72 -3.92 5.71 -5.45
CA LYS A 72 -5.33 5.64 -5.76
C LYS A 72 -5.60 4.35 -6.54
N VAL A 73 -6.32 3.43 -5.91
CA VAL A 73 -6.70 2.14 -6.50
C VAL A 73 -8.21 2.04 -6.46
N ASP A 74 -8.81 1.72 -7.61
CA ASP A 74 -10.25 1.67 -7.79
C ASP A 74 -10.94 2.87 -7.14
N GLY A 75 -10.48 4.10 -7.38
CA GLY A 75 -11.09 5.33 -6.84
C GLY A 75 -10.88 5.61 -5.33
N VAL A 76 -10.17 4.75 -4.61
CA VAL A 76 -9.90 4.87 -3.16
C VAL A 76 -8.42 5.22 -2.94
N ASP A 77 -8.14 6.18 -2.06
CA ASP A 77 -6.76 6.55 -1.71
C ASP A 77 -6.23 5.67 -0.55
N TYR A 78 -5.00 5.20 -0.72
CA TYR A 78 -4.28 4.36 0.23
C TYR A 78 -2.93 4.98 0.58
N ALA A 79 -2.45 4.70 1.79
CA ALA A 79 -1.14 5.14 2.28
C ALA A 79 -0.30 3.92 2.77
N PRO A 80 0.09 3.01 1.86
CA PRO A 80 0.84 1.80 2.22
C PRO A 80 2.23 2.14 2.80
N LEU A 81 2.72 1.33 3.73
CA LEU A 81 4.01 1.53 4.39
C LEU A 81 5.20 1.06 3.53
N SER A 82 4.92 0.10 2.66
CA SER A 82 5.94 -0.61 1.90
C SER A 82 5.41 -1.07 0.54
N PHE A 83 6.33 -1.45 -0.34
CA PHE A 83 6.01 -1.99 -1.65
C PHE A 83 5.21 -3.30 -1.57
N ASP A 84 5.47 -4.13 -0.55
CA ASP A 84 4.73 -5.37 -0.33
C ASP A 84 3.27 -5.06 0.05
N ASN A 85 3.04 -4.03 0.88
CA ASN A 85 1.69 -3.57 1.18
C ASN A 85 0.98 -2.97 -0.03
N LEU A 86 1.69 -2.25 -0.89
CA LEU A 86 1.14 -1.79 -2.17
C LEU A 86 0.65 -2.98 -3.00
N GLY A 87 1.44 -4.06 -3.09
CA GLY A 87 1.05 -5.28 -3.81
C GLY A 87 -0.25 -5.91 -3.28
N LEU A 88 -0.55 -5.80 -1.99
CA LEU A 88 -1.78 -6.32 -1.40
C LEU A 88 -3.02 -5.54 -1.80
N ILE A 89 -2.91 -4.22 -1.99
CA ILE A 89 -4.05 -3.34 -2.31
C ILE A 89 -4.33 -3.24 -3.80
N LEU A 90 -3.47 -3.78 -4.67
CA LEU A 90 -3.69 -3.75 -6.11
C LEU A 90 -4.92 -4.60 -6.50
N PRO A 91 -5.67 -4.21 -7.56
CA PRO A 91 -6.92 -4.88 -7.93
C PRO A 91 -6.78 -6.38 -8.21
N GLU A 92 -5.60 -6.81 -8.67
CA GLU A 92 -5.32 -8.20 -9.00
C GLU A 92 -5.18 -9.08 -7.75
N SER A 93 -4.82 -8.47 -6.61
CA SER A 93 -4.62 -9.19 -5.35
C SER A 93 -5.95 -9.58 -4.74
N GLU A 94 -6.19 -10.88 -4.57
CA GLU A 94 -7.43 -11.46 -3.99
C GLU A 94 -8.71 -10.92 -4.64
N SER A 95 -8.65 -10.67 -5.96
CA SER A 95 -9.77 -10.15 -6.74
C SER A 95 -11.04 -11.01 -6.65
N TRP A 96 -10.88 -12.30 -6.37
CA TRP A 96 -11.96 -13.25 -6.14
C TRP A 96 -12.84 -12.90 -4.94
N MET A 97 -12.32 -12.20 -3.93
CA MET A 97 -13.07 -11.82 -2.72
C MET A 97 -14.30 -10.96 -3.06
N TRP A 98 -14.19 -10.09 -4.06
CA TRP A 98 -15.29 -9.21 -4.52
C TRP A 98 -16.47 -9.96 -5.15
N ARG A 99 -16.35 -11.27 -5.41
CA ARG A 99 -17.48 -12.11 -5.84
C ARG A 99 -18.40 -12.45 -4.67
N PHE A 100 -17.86 -12.49 -3.45
CA PHE A 100 -18.56 -12.86 -2.23
C PHE A 100 -18.91 -11.64 -1.37
N LEU A 101 -18.02 -10.65 -1.33
CA LEU A 101 -18.21 -9.42 -0.59
C LEU A 101 -19.13 -8.47 -1.38
N LYS A 102 -20.41 -8.44 -1.01
CA LYS A 102 -21.47 -7.65 -1.67
C LYS A 102 -22.07 -6.61 -0.71
N PRO A 103 -21.31 -5.56 -0.34
CA PRO A 103 -21.82 -4.48 0.51
C PRO A 103 -22.99 -3.77 -0.17
N ARG A 104 -23.97 -3.35 0.63
CA ARG A 104 -25.05 -2.46 0.19
C ARG A 104 -24.87 -1.09 0.83
N LYS A 105 -25.41 -0.06 0.16
CA LYS A 105 -25.52 1.27 0.77
C LYS A 105 -26.22 1.19 2.12
N GLY A 106 -25.70 1.92 3.11
CA GLY A 106 -26.22 1.92 4.47
C GLY A 106 -25.78 0.73 5.34
N ASN A 107 -24.98 -0.22 4.83
CA ASN A 107 -24.51 -1.32 5.66
C ASN A 107 -23.47 -0.88 6.70
N VAL A 108 -23.53 -1.51 7.86
CA VAL A 108 -22.47 -1.49 8.87
C VAL A 108 -21.58 -2.72 8.64
N VAL A 109 -20.27 -2.50 8.49
CA VAL A 109 -19.28 -3.55 8.25
C VAL A 109 -18.20 -3.51 9.31
N LEU A 110 -17.85 -4.68 9.83
CA LEU A 110 -16.71 -4.87 10.71
C LEU A 110 -15.60 -5.60 9.92
N ASP A 111 -14.46 -4.95 9.74
CA ASP A 111 -13.26 -5.52 9.10
C ASP A 111 -12.23 -5.87 10.19
N VAL A 112 -12.04 -7.16 10.47
CA VAL A 112 -11.16 -7.66 11.54
C VAL A 112 -9.81 -8.05 10.95
N GLY A 113 -8.72 -7.44 11.43
CA GLY A 113 -7.41 -7.58 10.81
C GLY A 113 -7.29 -6.73 9.54
N ALA A 114 -7.79 -5.50 9.61
CA ALA A 114 -7.90 -4.59 8.46
C ALA A 114 -6.54 -4.23 7.83
N HIS A 115 -5.42 -4.47 8.52
CA HIS A 115 -4.05 -4.31 8.04
C HIS A 115 -3.80 -2.90 7.49
N VAL A 116 -3.56 -2.73 6.19
CA VAL A 116 -3.38 -1.41 5.55
C VAL A 116 -4.67 -0.86 4.92
N GLY A 117 -5.82 -1.47 5.23
CA GLY A 117 -7.15 -1.01 4.83
C GLY A 117 -7.63 -1.50 3.46
N LYS A 118 -7.10 -2.63 2.95
CA LYS A 118 -7.47 -3.19 1.64
C LYS A 118 -8.98 -3.30 1.44
N TYR A 119 -9.68 -3.86 2.42
CA TYR A 119 -11.13 -4.04 2.38
C TYR A 119 -11.83 -2.84 3.01
N ALA A 120 -11.48 -2.47 4.25
CA ALA A 120 -12.12 -1.39 4.98
C ALA A 120 -12.28 -0.08 4.18
N LEU A 121 -11.21 0.40 3.52
CA LEU A 121 -11.25 1.67 2.79
C LEU A 121 -12.14 1.60 1.55
N ARG A 122 -12.13 0.47 0.85
CA ARG A 122 -13.03 0.26 -0.28
C ARG A 122 -14.47 0.08 0.17
N LEU A 123 -14.70 -0.70 1.20
CA LEU A 123 -16.03 -0.89 1.80
C LEU A 123 -16.64 0.44 2.25
N SER A 124 -15.84 1.33 2.83
CA SER A 124 -16.27 2.68 3.23
C SER A 124 -16.87 3.47 2.07
N ARG A 125 -16.31 3.34 0.86
CA ARG A 125 -16.96 3.87 -0.35
C ARG A 125 -18.23 3.12 -0.72
N GLU A 126 -18.19 1.79 -0.79
CA GLU A 126 -19.29 0.97 -1.31
C GLU A 126 -20.56 1.09 -0.47
N VAL A 127 -20.44 1.16 0.86
CA VAL A 127 -21.58 1.33 1.78
C VAL A 127 -22.11 2.76 1.79
N GLY A 128 -21.40 3.72 1.21
CA GLY A 128 -21.81 5.12 1.11
C GLY A 128 -21.93 5.84 2.46
N GLU A 129 -22.25 7.13 2.43
CA GLU A 129 -22.24 8.00 3.61
C GLU A 129 -23.21 7.57 4.74
N GLU A 130 -24.28 6.84 4.40
CA GLU A 130 -25.24 6.30 5.36
C GLU A 130 -24.79 4.98 6.00
N GLY A 131 -23.74 4.34 5.45
CA GLY A 131 -23.15 3.13 6.03
C GLY A 131 -22.06 3.44 7.04
N LEU A 132 -21.45 2.40 7.62
CA LEU A 132 -20.35 2.53 8.57
C LEU A 132 -19.37 1.38 8.39
N VAL A 133 -18.07 1.66 8.45
CA VAL A 133 -17.03 0.64 8.49
C VAL A 133 -16.21 0.80 9.76
N ILE A 134 -16.17 -0.23 10.59
CA ILE A 134 -15.30 -0.33 11.75
C ILE A 134 -14.14 -1.25 11.36
N ALA A 135 -12.91 -0.74 11.43
CA ALA A 135 -11.73 -1.46 10.95
C ALA A 135 -10.77 -1.72 12.12
N LEU A 136 -10.63 -2.97 12.54
CA LEU A 136 -9.79 -3.38 13.67
C LEU A 136 -8.41 -3.79 13.15
N GLU A 137 -7.36 -3.18 13.66
CA GLU A 137 -5.98 -3.54 13.31
C GLU A 137 -5.06 -3.38 14.53
N PRO A 138 -4.59 -4.48 15.15
CA PRO A 138 -3.82 -4.43 16.39
C PRO A 138 -2.32 -4.13 16.19
N HIS A 139 -1.78 -4.27 14.98
CA HIS A 139 -0.36 -4.06 14.78
C HIS A 139 -0.07 -2.57 14.51
N PRO A 140 0.76 -1.87 15.32
CA PRO A 140 0.84 -0.42 15.30
C PRO A 140 1.26 0.20 13.96
N GLU A 141 2.15 -0.46 13.22
CA GLU A 141 2.61 0.08 11.93
C GLU A 141 1.52 0.02 10.87
N THR A 142 0.79 -1.09 10.81
CA THR A 142 -0.31 -1.33 9.86
C THR A 142 -1.51 -0.47 10.22
N PHE A 143 -1.80 -0.31 11.52
CA PHE A 143 -2.78 0.66 12.01
C PHE A 143 -2.45 2.09 11.55
N LYS A 144 -1.18 2.53 11.62
CA LYS A 144 -0.78 3.86 11.09
C LYS A 144 -1.09 4.00 9.60
N ALA A 145 -0.91 2.95 8.80
CA ALA A 145 -1.23 2.95 7.38
C ALA A 145 -2.74 3.07 7.14
N LEU A 146 -3.53 2.26 7.87
CA LEU A 146 -4.99 2.26 7.85
C LEU A 146 -5.53 3.64 8.23
N ALA A 147 -5.09 4.20 9.36
CA ALA A 147 -5.51 5.52 9.84
C ALA A 147 -5.19 6.63 8.84
N ARG A 148 -4.01 6.57 8.20
CA ARG A 148 -3.64 7.51 7.13
C ARG A 148 -4.52 7.35 5.90
N GLY A 149 -4.83 6.11 5.48
CA GLY A 149 -5.77 5.85 4.40
C GLY A 149 -7.17 6.39 4.71
N ALA A 150 -7.67 6.15 5.93
CA ALA A 150 -8.95 6.65 6.40
C ALA A 150 -9.01 8.19 6.39
N ALA A 151 -7.93 8.85 6.82
CA ALA A 151 -7.83 10.31 6.79
C ALA A 151 -7.79 10.90 5.36
N LEU A 152 -7.32 10.14 4.37
CA LEU A 152 -7.33 10.53 2.96
C LEU A 152 -8.70 10.28 2.30
N SER A 153 -9.53 9.42 2.90
CA SER A 153 -10.84 9.08 2.37
C SER A 153 -11.75 10.32 2.37
N PRO A 154 -12.45 10.61 1.25
CA PRO A 154 -13.49 11.62 1.26
C PRO A 154 -14.70 11.18 2.11
N PHE A 155 -14.84 9.87 2.36
CA PHE A 155 -15.92 9.31 3.16
C PHE A 155 -15.58 9.39 4.66
N LYS A 156 -16.51 9.93 5.46
CA LYS A 156 -16.36 10.09 6.92
C LYS A 156 -16.92 8.90 7.72
N ASN A 157 -17.23 7.81 7.04
CA ASN A 157 -17.92 6.64 7.57
C ASN A 157 -16.98 5.47 7.88
N ILE A 158 -15.69 5.71 8.08
CA ILE A 158 -14.71 4.70 8.49
C ILE A 158 -14.09 5.06 9.83
N VAL A 159 -14.10 4.09 10.75
CA VAL A 159 -13.55 4.19 12.10
C VAL A 159 -12.46 3.14 12.28
N PRO A 160 -11.18 3.50 12.14
CA PRO A 160 -10.08 2.62 12.45
C PRO A 160 -9.87 2.51 13.97
N LEU A 161 -9.70 1.30 14.49
CA LEU A 161 -9.45 1.02 15.91
C LEU A 161 -8.18 0.18 16.08
N ASP A 162 -7.28 0.65 16.95
CA ASP A 162 -6.05 -0.05 17.36
C ASP A 162 -6.39 -1.02 18.50
N VAL A 163 -7.03 -2.13 18.14
CA VAL A 163 -7.51 -3.15 19.08
C VAL A 163 -7.31 -4.55 18.51
N ALA A 164 -7.07 -5.50 19.40
CA ALA A 164 -7.19 -6.93 19.10
C ALA A 164 -8.65 -7.38 19.27
N ALA A 165 -9.08 -8.35 18.45
CA ALA A 165 -10.42 -8.93 18.46
C ALA A 165 -10.42 -10.33 19.08
#